data_AF-A0A535KKM3-F1
#
_entry.id   AF-A0A535KKM3-F1
#
_cell.length_a   1.000
_cell.length_b   1.000
_cell.length_c   1.000
_cell.angle_alpha   90.00
_cell.angle_beta   90.00
_cell.angle_gamma   90.00
#
_symmetry.space_group_name_H-M   'P 1'
#
loop_
_entity.id
_entity.type
_entity.pdbx_description
1 polymer ?
#
loop_
_entity_poly.entity_id
_entity_poly.type
_entity_poly.pdbx_seq_one_letter_code
_entity_poly.pdbx_strand_id
1 'polypeptide(L)'
;MQLLERLSHRPEYTVRAWVSGVAADVFHRDSVPLLLRLARDRYEIVRSCALAPLLDLDPQAAKGLADMLRERLRRHRPDIPGRRRDDEAEATQIIWALARLQAGEALRELRVYMERPDSDPHNVRLASAISTYLDEGEEGVARRVLAHDHEYVLPLCQVSWRCCSGAEVWHAMRSLYRSSELDARCRVITAVFLGARSVATSIAEHPFWRLPLPDVDFPRQ
;
A
#
# COMPACT_ATOMS: atom_id res chain seq x y z
N MET A 1 14.27 15.48 19.89
CA MET A 1 14.79 14.14 19.55
C MET A 1 15.18 13.28 20.76
N GLN A 2 16.05 13.72 21.68
CA GLN A 2 16.54 12.88 22.80
C GLN A 2 15.45 12.21 23.66
N LEU A 3 14.33 12.90 23.92
CA LEU A 3 13.20 12.31 24.64
C LEU A 3 12.56 11.16 23.85
N LEU A 4 12.33 11.34 22.55
CA LEU A 4 11.75 10.30 21.69
C LEU A 4 12.65 9.08 21.58
N GLU A 5 13.97 9.28 21.50
CA GLU A 5 14.96 8.21 21.57
C GLU A 5 14.83 7.40 22.87
N ARG A 6 14.66 8.05 24.03
CA ARG A 6 14.42 7.34 25.29
C ARG A 6 13.09 6.59 25.29
N LEU A 7 12.03 7.21 24.78
CA LEU A 7 10.71 6.61 24.72
C LEU A 7 10.63 5.43 23.74
N SER A 8 11.44 5.42 22.69
CA SER A 8 11.49 4.31 21.74
C SER A 8 12.09 3.02 22.33
N HIS A 9 12.60 3.05 23.55
CA HIS A 9 13.13 1.87 24.26
C HIS A 9 12.20 1.41 25.39
N ARG A 10 11.06 2.08 25.59
CA ARG A 10 10.07 1.71 26.60
C ARG A 10 9.47 0.33 26.28
N PRO A 11 9.18 -0.51 27.30
CA PRO A 11 8.62 -1.85 27.07
C PRO A 11 7.22 -1.81 26.45
N GLU A 12 6.45 -0.76 26.70
CA GLU A 12 5.08 -0.58 26.20
C GLU A 12 5.08 -0.30 24.69
N TYR A 13 4.50 -1.21 23.88
CA TYR A 13 4.47 -1.06 22.43
C TYR A 13 3.66 0.17 21.99
N THR A 14 2.61 0.54 22.73
CA THR A 14 1.78 1.72 22.44
C THR A 14 2.58 3.01 22.50
N VAL A 15 3.50 3.12 23.47
CA VAL A 15 4.42 4.25 23.58
C VAL A 15 5.36 4.30 22.38
N ARG A 16 5.92 3.16 21.97
CA ARG A 16 6.83 3.11 20.81
C ARG A 16 6.11 3.39 19.48
N ALA A 17 4.87 2.94 19.33
CA ALA A 17 4.03 3.29 18.18
C ALA A 17 3.74 4.79 18.15
N TRP A 18 3.35 5.39 19.28
CA TRP A 18 3.17 6.84 19.39
C TRP A 18 4.45 7.62 19.05
N VAL A 19 5.62 7.15 19.49
CA VAL A 19 6.91 7.75 19.14
C VAL A 19 7.11 7.84 17.63
N SER A 20 6.74 6.81 16.86
CA SER A 20 6.91 6.84 15.41
C SER A 20 6.12 7.95 14.73
N GLY A 21 4.86 8.18 15.12
CA GLY A 21 4.03 9.27 14.60
C GLY A 21 4.62 10.64 14.93
N VAL A 22 4.90 10.89 16.22
CA VAL A 22 5.46 12.18 16.66
C VAL A 22 6.83 12.45 16.06
N ALA A 23 7.66 11.42 15.88
CA ALA A 23 8.97 11.57 15.28
C ALA A 23 8.85 12.08 13.83
N ALA A 24 7.97 11.49 13.03
CA ALA A 24 7.74 11.89 11.65
C ALA A 24 7.14 13.30 11.54
N ASP A 25 6.16 13.62 12.39
CA ASP A 25 5.41 14.88 12.32
C ASP A 25 6.22 16.08 12.81
N VAL A 26 7.04 15.91 13.85
CA VAL A 26 7.77 17.02 14.49
C VAL A 26 9.19 17.17 13.95
N PHE A 27 9.85 16.06 13.65
CA PHE A 27 11.26 16.04 13.28
C PHE A 27 11.50 15.66 11.81
N HIS A 28 10.47 15.29 11.05
CA HIS A 28 10.54 15.04 9.61
C HIS A 28 11.74 14.15 9.24
N ARG A 29 12.62 14.60 8.33
CA ARG A 29 13.79 13.84 7.88
C ARG A 29 14.76 13.46 9.00
N ASP A 30 14.86 14.26 10.06
CA ASP A 30 15.76 13.97 11.19
C ASP A 30 15.30 12.72 11.97
N SER A 31 14.04 12.30 11.80
CA SER A 31 13.50 11.10 12.42
C SER A 31 13.81 9.80 11.67
N VAL A 32 14.34 9.87 10.44
CA VAL A 32 14.55 8.69 9.59
C VAL A 32 15.35 7.56 10.28
N PRO A 33 16.46 7.82 11.00
CA PRO A 33 17.19 6.78 11.71
C PRO A 33 16.35 6.08 12.81
N LEU A 34 15.53 6.86 13.53
CA LEU A 34 14.62 6.34 14.55
C LEU A 34 13.51 5.49 13.93
N LEU A 35 12.89 5.96 12.85
CA LEU A 35 11.85 5.23 12.13
C LEU A 35 12.38 3.93 11.52
N LEU A 36 13.60 3.92 10.98
CA LEU A 36 14.27 2.70 10.49
C LEU A 36 14.42 1.65 11.60
N ARG A 37 14.71 2.07 12.83
CA ARG A 37 14.81 1.16 13.97
C ARG A 37 13.42 0.63 14.36
N LEU A 38 12.41 1.50 14.41
CA LEU A 38 11.03 1.13 14.78
C LEU A 38 10.34 0.26 13.71
N ALA A 39 10.68 0.41 12.43
CA ALA A 39 10.22 -0.49 11.35
C ALA A 39 10.70 -1.95 11.53
N ARG A 40 11.71 -2.16 12.40
CA ARG A 40 12.24 -3.46 12.80
C ARG A 40 11.74 -3.95 14.16
N ASP A 41 10.82 -3.22 14.80
CA ASP A 41 10.29 -3.56 16.13
C ASP A 41 9.62 -4.96 16.13
N ARG A 42 9.61 -5.59 17.30
CA ARG A 42 9.01 -6.92 17.49
C ARG A 42 7.48 -6.91 17.39
N TYR A 43 6.83 -5.80 17.72
CA TYR A 43 5.37 -5.67 17.61
C TYR A 43 4.98 -5.06 16.28
N GLU A 44 4.03 -5.71 15.62
CA GLU A 44 3.51 -5.36 14.31
C GLU A 44 3.02 -3.91 14.27
N ILE A 45 2.12 -3.50 15.17
CA ILE A 45 1.66 -2.11 15.28
C ILE A 45 2.78 -1.05 15.30
N VAL A 46 3.91 -1.29 15.97
CA VAL A 46 5.03 -0.33 16.02
C VAL A 46 5.71 -0.24 14.66
N ARG A 47 5.88 -1.38 13.99
CA ARG A 47 6.44 -1.43 12.64
C ARG A 47 5.55 -0.70 11.66
N SER A 48 4.26 -0.97 11.74
CA SER A 48 3.21 -0.42 10.89
C SER A 48 3.16 1.10 10.99
N CYS A 49 3.15 1.64 12.22
CA CYS A 49 3.19 3.07 12.46
C CYS A 49 4.51 3.74 12.01
N ALA A 50 5.64 3.00 12.01
CA ALA A 50 6.92 3.55 11.58
C ALA A 50 7.17 3.45 10.06
N LEU A 51 6.64 2.42 9.39
CA LEU A 51 6.93 2.12 8.00
C LEU A 51 6.32 3.14 7.04
N ALA A 52 5.04 3.49 7.23
CA ALA A 52 4.36 4.46 6.38
C ALA A 52 5.05 5.85 6.37
N PRO A 53 5.29 6.51 7.53
CA PRO A 53 5.98 7.80 7.53
C PRO A 53 7.41 7.70 7.02
N LEU A 54 8.11 6.59 7.29
CA LEU A 54 9.46 6.36 6.75
C LEU A 54 9.44 6.37 5.20
N LEU A 55 8.49 5.69 4.58
CA LEU A 55 8.34 5.67 3.12
C LEU A 55 7.94 7.04 2.54
N ASP A 56 7.25 7.90 3.31
CA ASP A 56 6.88 9.25 2.87
C ASP A 56 8.04 10.26 2.98
N LEU A 57 8.89 10.09 3.99
CA LEU A 57 10.04 10.93 4.26
C LEU A 57 11.25 10.54 3.41
N ASP A 58 11.57 9.24 3.36
CA ASP A 58 12.76 8.73 2.68
C ASP A 58 12.60 7.26 2.22
N PRO A 59 11.97 7.04 1.04
CA PRO A 59 11.90 5.71 0.44
C PRO A 59 13.28 5.09 0.16
N GLN A 60 14.31 5.89 -0.10
CA GLN A 60 15.65 5.37 -0.41
C GLN A 60 16.29 4.77 0.85
N ALA A 61 16.17 5.43 1.99
CA ALA A 61 16.60 4.87 3.27
C ALA A 61 15.83 3.57 3.61
N ALA A 62 14.55 3.50 3.25
CA ALA A 62 13.71 2.33 3.46
C ALA A 62 14.03 1.13 2.54
N LYS A 63 14.78 1.31 1.44
CA LYS A 63 15.13 0.21 0.52
C LYS A 63 15.83 -0.95 1.23
N GLY A 64 16.66 -0.67 2.24
CA GLY A 64 17.32 -1.69 3.05
C GLY A 64 16.37 -2.55 3.91
N LEU A 65 15.06 -2.28 3.89
CA LEU A 65 14.04 -3.09 4.54
C LEU A 65 13.39 -4.12 3.58
N ALA A 66 13.64 -4.05 2.27
CA ALA A 66 12.92 -4.86 1.27
C ALA A 66 12.99 -6.36 1.57
N ASP A 67 14.18 -6.92 1.82
CA ASP A 67 14.34 -8.35 2.14
C ASP A 67 13.61 -8.77 3.43
N MET A 68 13.61 -7.90 4.44
CA MET A 68 12.88 -8.15 5.68
C MET A 68 11.37 -8.12 5.46
N LEU A 69 10.87 -7.19 4.64
CA LEU A 69 9.45 -7.09 4.29
C LEU A 69 9.00 -8.33 3.50
N ARG A 70 9.80 -8.76 2.52
CA ARG A 70 9.59 -10.01 1.76
C ARG A 70 9.53 -11.22 2.67
N GLU A 71 10.48 -11.35 3.59
CA GLU A 71 10.51 -12.46 4.54
C GLU A 71 9.28 -12.46 5.45
N ARG A 72 8.81 -11.28 5.88
CA ARG A 72 7.60 -11.16 6.70
C ARG A 72 6.35 -11.54 5.92
N LEU A 73 6.19 -11.07 4.69
CA LEU A 73 5.08 -11.48 3.82
C LEU A 73 5.08 -13.01 3.63
N ARG A 74 6.27 -13.58 3.41
CA ARG A 74 6.45 -15.02 3.29
C ARG A 74 6.10 -15.77 4.59
N ARG A 75 6.32 -15.20 5.77
CA ARG A 75 5.96 -15.83 7.05
C ARG A 75 4.56 -15.49 7.54
N HIS A 76 3.88 -14.54 6.89
CA HIS A 76 2.58 -14.05 7.30
C HIS A 76 1.53 -15.19 7.29
N ARG A 77 0.88 -15.42 8.43
CA ARG A 77 -0.09 -16.50 8.66
C ARG A 77 -1.30 -15.94 9.43
N PRO A 78 -2.40 -15.59 8.73
CA PRO A 78 -3.59 -15.02 9.36
C PRO A 78 -4.37 -16.01 10.24
N ASP A 79 -4.08 -17.31 10.16
CA ASP A 79 -4.85 -18.40 10.77
C ASP A 79 -4.50 -18.69 12.23
N ILE A 80 -3.54 -17.98 12.85
CA ILE A 80 -3.23 -18.17 14.28
C ILE A 80 -4.39 -17.64 15.15
N PRO A 81 -5.11 -18.50 15.90
CA PRO A 81 -6.23 -18.07 16.73
C PRO A 81 -5.79 -17.00 17.74
N GLY A 82 -6.44 -15.83 17.72
CA GLY A 82 -6.16 -14.71 18.62
C GLY A 82 -5.47 -13.49 17.99
N ARG A 83 -5.15 -13.49 16.69
CA ARG A 83 -4.46 -12.37 16.00
C ARG A 83 -5.27 -11.61 14.92
N ARG A 84 -6.58 -11.83 14.85
CA ARG A 84 -7.37 -11.66 13.61
C ARG A 84 -7.50 -10.27 12.98
N ARG A 85 -7.06 -9.16 13.57
CA ARG A 85 -7.25 -7.82 12.96
C ARG A 85 -5.94 -7.10 12.63
N ASP A 86 -4.95 -7.24 13.48
CA ASP A 86 -3.68 -6.54 13.34
C ASP A 86 -2.80 -7.22 12.27
N ASP A 87 -2.91 -8.54 12.12
CA ASP A 87 -2.16 -9.31 11.12
C ASP A 87 -2.56 -8.94 9.67
N GLU A 88 -3.86 -8.81 9.36
CA GLU A 88 -4.33 -8.45 8.01
C GLU A 88 -3.80 -7.08 7.56
N ALA A 89 -3.76 -6.13 8.49
CA ALA A 89 -3.23 -4.79 8.25
C ALA A 89 -1.73 -4.81 7.92
N GLU A 90 -0.95 -5.70 8.55
CA GLU A 90 0.47 -5.87 8.26
C GLU A 90 0.70 -6.33 6.82
N ALA A 91 -0.06 -7.31 6.33
CA ALA A 91 0.09 -7.81 4.97
C ALA A 91 -0.20 -6.72 3.93
N THR A 92 -1.30 -5.98 4.09
CA THR A 92 -1.65 -4.85 3.21
C THR A 92 -0.52 -3.81 3.19
N GLN A 93 0.02 -3.47 4.35
CA GLN A 93 1.10 -2.48 4.45
C GLN A 93 2.41 -2.96 3.83
N ILE A 94 2.78 -4.23 4.04
CA ILE A 94 3.96 -4.81 3.40
C ILE A 94 3.80 -4.80 1.87
N ILE A 95 2.63 -5.20 1.35
CA ILE A 95 2.35 -5.20 -0.09
C ILE A 95 2.52 -3.79 -0.68
N TRP A 96 1.96 -2.76 -0.04
CA TRP A 96 2.14 -1.37 -0.47
C TRP A 96 3.58 -0.88 -0.33
N ALA A 97 4.28 -1.26 0.73
CA ALA A 97 5.68 -0.89 0.93
C ALA A 97 6.56 -1.47 -0.18
N LEU A 98 6.36 -2.73 -0.55
CA LEU A 98 7.10 -3.37 -1.66
C LEU A 98 6.83 -2.67 -2.99
N ALA A 99 5.57 -2.30 -3.26
CA ALA A 99 5.23 -1.50 -4.45
C ALA A 99 5.95 -0.14 -4.45
N ARG A 100 5.96 0.55 -3.31
CA ARG A 100 6.60 1.87 -3.19
C ARG A 100 8.12 1.82 -3.31
N LEU A 101 8.73 0.74 -2.83
CA LEU A 101 10.16 0.50 -2.96
C LEU A 101 10.54 0.01 -4.36
N GLN A 102 9.56 -0.27 -5.24
CA GLN A 102 9.76 -0.90 -6.55
C GLN A 102 10.55 -2.21 -6.44
N ALA A 103 10.22 -3.01 -5.42
CA ALA A 103 10.90 -4.26 -5.09
C ALA A 103 10.47 -5.41 -6.03
N GLY A 104 10.93 -5.40 -7.28
CA GLY A 104 10.58 -6.41 -8.30
C GLY A 104 10.98 -7.84 -7.90
N GLU A 105 12.02 -8.00 -7.10
CA GLU A 105 12.44 -9.27 -6.51
C GLU A 105 11.39 -9.89 -5.56
N ALA A 106 10.40 -9.11 -5.11
CA ALA A 106 9.32 -9.57 -4.25
C ALA A 106 8.20 -10.32 -5.00
N LEU A 107 8.23 -10.37 -6.33
CA LEU A 107 7.21 -11.06 -7.14
C LEU A 107 7.02 -12.52 -6.73
N ARG A 108 8.10 -13.20 -6.34
CA ARG A 108 8.03 -14.58 -5.84
C ARG A 108 7.24 -14.66 -4.53
N GLU A 109 7.53 -13.79 -3.57
CA GLU A 109 6.85 -13.80 -2.27
C GLU A 109 5.38 -13.38 -2.39
N LEU A 110 5.06 -12.42 -3.27
CA LEU A 110 3.69 -12.04 -3.59
C LEU A 110 2.90 -13.20 -4.18
N ARG A 111 3.50 -13.98 -5.10
CA ARG A 111 2.86 -15.19 -5.65
C ARG A 111 2.55 -16.22 -4.58
N VAL A 112 3.53 -16.52 -3.71
CA VAL A 112 3.33 -17.46 -2.60
C VAL A 112 2.24 -16.96 -1.63
N TYR A 113 2.13 -15.65 -1.41
CA TYR A 113 1.05 -15.07 -0.61
C TYR A 113 -0.33 -15.24 -1.28
N MET A 114 -0.43 -15.01 -2.59
CA MET A 114 -1.68 -15.16 -3.34
C MET A 114 -2.19 -16.61 -3.43
N GLU A 115 -1.28 -17.59 -3.47
CA GLU A 115 -1.62 -19.02 -3.57
C GLU A 115 -2.09 -19.64 -2.25
N ARG A 116 -2.01 -18.90 -1.14
CA ARG A 116 -2.40 -19.38 0.19
C ARG A 116 -3.92 -19.38 0.36
N PRO A 117 -4.51 -20.51 0.77
CA PRO A 117 -5.96 -20.60 1.03
C PRO A 117 -6.44 -19.69 2.17
N ASP A 118 -5.55 -19.35 3.10
CA ASP A 118 -5.84 -18.55 4.30
C ASP A 118 -5.66 -17.04 4.09
N SER A 119 -5.15 -16.60 2.93
CA SER A 119 -4.93 -15.17 2.66
C SER A 119 -6.25 -14.41 2.49
N ASP A 120 -6.30 -13.19 3.06
CA ASP A 120 -7.43 -12.29 2.89
C ASP A 120 -7.69 -12.00 1.38
N PRO A 121 -8.91 -12.23 0.86
CA PRO A 121 -9.21 -12.03 -0.56
C PRO A 121 -8.95 -10.60 -1.06
N HIS A 122 -9.11 -9.59 -0.21
CA HIS A 122 -8.82 -8.21 -0.60
C HIS A 122 -7.31 -8.02 -0.83
N ASN A 123 -6.48 -8.50 0.09
CA ASN A 123 -5.02 -8.48 -0.04
C ASN A 123 -4.50 -9.34 -1.19
N VAL A 124 -5.13 -10.48 -1.50
CA VAL A 124 -4.78 -11.29 -2.68
C VAL A 124 -4.97 -10.49 -3.97
N ARG A 125 -6.12 -9.82 -4.13
CA ARG A 125 -6.38 -9.01 -5.32
C ARG A 125 -5.47 -7.80 -5.41
N LEU A 126 -5.15 -7.17 -4.27
CA LEU A 126 -4.17 -6.08 -4.21
C LEU A 126 -2.76 -6.56 -4.59
N ALA A 127 -2.31 -7.70 -4.04
CA ALA A 127 -1.02 -8.30 -4.37
C ALA A 127 -0.93 -8.65 -5.86
N SER A 128 -2.03 -9.10 -6.48
CA SER A 128 -2.10 -9.35 -7.92
C SER A 128 -1.91 -8.07 -8.73
N ALA A 129 -2.63 -7.00 -8.39
CA ALA A 129 -2.49 -5.71 -9.09
C ALA A 129 -1.08 -5.12 -8.94
N ILE A 130 -0.48 -5.22 -7.75
CA ILE A 130 0.89 -4.80 -7.50
C ILE A 130 1.91 -5.68 -8.21
N SER A 131 1.67 -6.99 -8.32
CA SER A 131 2.54 -7.88 -9.09
C SER A 131 2.58 -7.48 -10.56
N THR A 132 1.44 -7.13 -11.16
CA THR A 132 1.42 -6.57 -12.52
C THR A 132 2.22 -5.28 -12.62
N TYR A 133 2.07 -4.36 -11.66
CA TYR A 133 2.86 -3.11 -11.67
C TYR A 133 4.37 -3.35 -11.53
N LEU A 134 4.79 -4.28 -10.66
CA LEU A 134 6.19 -4.59 -10.43
C LEU A 134 6.85 -5.35 -11.59
N ASP A 135 6.09 -6.20 -12.30
CA ASP A 135 6.58 -7.03 -13.40
C ASP A 135 6.52 -6.30 -14.75
N GLU A 136 5.38 -5.66 -15.05
CA GLU A 136 5.06 -5.10 -16.36
C GLU A 136 4.98 -3.56 -16.36
N GLY A 137 5.16 -2.91 -15.21
CA GLY A 137 5.04 -1.46 -15.08
C GLY A 137 3.62 -0.93 -15.28
N GLU A 138 3.52 0.35 -15.60
CA GLU A 138 2.24 1.03 -15.79
C GLU A 138 1.47 0.52 -17.02
N GLU A 139 2.19 0.08 -18.07
CA GLU A 139 1.59 -0.50 -19.28
C GLU A 139 0.80 -1.78 -18.96
N GLY A 140 1.36 -2.66 -18.13
CA GLY A 140 0.67 -3.87 -17.67
C GLY A 140 -0.58 -3.54 -16.86
N VAL A 141 -0.51 -2.53 -15.99
CA VAL A 141 -1.68 -2.04 -15.23
C VAL A 141 -2.74 -1.50 -16.19
N ALA A 142 -2.35 -0.70 -17.19
CA ALA A 142 -3.27 -0.17 -18.19
C ALA A 142 -3.96 -1.28 -19.01
N ARG A 143 -3.20 -2.32 -19.43
CA ARG A 143 -3.77 -3.50 -20.09
C ARG A 143 -4.79 -4.22 -19.22
N ARG A 144 -4.48 -4.44 -17.94
CA ARG A 144 -5.43 -5.10 -17.01
C ARG A 144 -6.67 -4.27 -16.74
N VAL A 145 -6.56 -2.94 -16.68
CA VAL A 145 -7.72 -2.04 -16.59
C VAL A 145 -8.63 -2.23 -17.81
N LEU A 146 -8.06 -2.31 -19.02
CA LEU A 146 -8.83 -2.51 -20.25
C LEU A 146 -9.43 -3.91 -20.37
N ALA A 147 -8.81 -4.93 -19.77
CA ALA A 147 -9.35 -6.29 -19.73
C ALA A 147 -10.64 -6.42 -18.91
N HIS A 148 -10.95 -5.42 -18.07
CA HIS A 148 -12.21 -5.30 -17.33
C HIS A 148 -12.58 -6.55 -16.50
N ASP A 149 -11.65 -7.03 -15.68
CA ASP A 149 -11.98 -8.01 -14.65
C ASP A 149 -12.63 -7.32 -13.45
N HIS A 150 -13.95 -7.51 -13.28
CA HIS A 150 -14.77 -6.89 -12.25
C HIS A 150 -14.19 -7.03 -10.83
N GLU A 151 -13.55 -8.16 -10.52
CA GLU A 151 -12.99 -8.38 -9.19
C GLU A 151 -11.79 -7.46 -8.91
N TYR A 152 -11.08 -7.03 -9.94
CA TYR A 152 -9.83 -6.28 -9.83
C TYR A 152 -9.95 -4.79 -10.12
N VAL A 153 -11.13 -4.30 -10.52
CA VAL A 153 -11.32 -2.86 -10.85
C VAL A 153 -10.86 -1.96 -9.69
N LEU A 154 -11.28 -2.25 -8.45
CA LEU A 154 -10.86 -1.45 -7.28
C LEU A 154 -9.34 -1.53 -7.02
N PRO A 155 -8.72 -2.71 -6.86
CA PRO A 155 -7.26 -2.84 -6.73
C PRO A 155 -6.48 -2.14 -7.85
N LEU A 156 -6.91 -2.27 -9.11
CA LEU A 156 -6.25 -1.62 -10.25
C LEU A 156 -6.37 -0.09 -10.18
N CYS A 157 -7.52 0.45 -9.76
CA CYS A 157 -7.68 1.88 -9.53
C CYS A 157 -6.79 2.37 -8.38
N GLN A 158 -6.69 1.61 -7.28
CA GLN A 158 -5.82 1.93 -6.15
C GLN A 158 -4.34 1.94 -6.55
N VAL A 159 -3.90 0.94 -7.33
CA VAL A 159 -2.52 0.88 -7.85
C VAL A 159 -2.27 2.00 -8.86
N SER A 160 -3.24 2.33 -9.72
CA SER A 160 -3.14 3.48 -10.64
C SER A 160 -2.93 4.79 -9.88
N TRP A 161 -3.68 4.98 -8.78
CA TRP A 161 -3.55 6.16 -7.91
C TRP A 161 -2.20 6.23 -7.19
N ARG A 162 -1.77 5.13 -6.57
CA ARG A 162 -0.60 5.08 -5.70
C ARG A 162 0.70 4.88 -6.45
N CYS A 163 0.72 4.23 -7.61
CA CYS A 163 1.96 3.80 -8.24
C CYS A 163 2.20 4.45 -9.61
N CYS A 164 1.15 4.86 -10.32
CA CYS A 164 1.27 5.25 -11.71
C CYS A 164 1.28 6.78 -11.90
N SER A 165 2.05 7.23 -12.89
CA SER A 165 2.27 8.62 -13.26
C SER A 165 2.00 8.92 -14.74
N GLY A 166 2.11 7.90 -15.59
CA GLY A 166 1.88 7.94 -17.02
C GLY A 166 0.43 8.14 -17.42
N ALA A 167 0.22 8.78 -18.57
CA ALA A 167 -1.12 9.10 -19.06
C ALA A 167 -1.93 7.87 -19.51
N GLU A 168 -1.24 6.75 -19.82
CA GLU A 168 -1.83 5.55 -20.41
C GLU A 168 -2.82 4.86 -19.48
N VAL A 169 -2.45 4.62 -18.22
CA VAL A 169 -3.36 3.99 -17.25
C VAL A 169 -4.63 4.82 -17.04
N TRP A 170 -4.50 6.15 -17.05
CA TRP A 170 -5.64 7.05 -16.90
C TRP A 170 -6.48 7.16 -18.17
N HIS A 171 -5.87 6.98 -19.35
CA HIS A 171 -6.61 6.82 -20.58
C HIS A 171 -7.40 5.50 -20.56
N ALA A 172 -6.77 4.39 -20.15
CA ALA A 172 -7.43 3.11 -19.95
C ALA A 172 -8.62 3.20 -18.99
N MET A 173 -8.46 3.88 -17.84
CA MET A 173 -9.56 4.09 -16.89
C MET A 173 -10.72 4.91 -17.50
N ARG A 174 -10.44 5.93 -18.32
CA ARG A 174 -11.49 6.69 -19.01
C ARG A 174 -12.21 5.85 -20.06
N SER A 175 -11.49 5.01 -20.79
CA SER A 175 -12.07 4.06 -21.74
C SER A 175 -12.95 3.04 -21.03
N LEU A 176 -12.47 2.48 -19.91
CA LEU A 176 -13.23 1.58 -19.04
C LEU A 176 -14.53 2.24 -18.56
N TYR A 177 -14.46 3.46 -18.00
CA TYR A 177 -15.63 4.22 -17.54
C TYR A 177 -16.70 4.43 -18.63
N ARG A 178 -16.28 4.57 -19.89
CA ARG A 178 -17.16 4.74 -21.05
C ARG A 178 -17.68 3.42 -21.63
N SER A 179 -17.15 2.28 -21.18
CA SER A 179 -17.61 0.98 -21.65
C SER A 179 -19.07 0.74 -21.27
N SER A 180 -19.83 0.17 -22.21
CA SER A 180 -21.20 -0.31 -21.99
C SER A 180 -21.24 -1.59 -21.16
N GLU A 181 -20.12 -2.32 -21.06
CA GLU A 181 -20.02 -3.59 -20.34
C GLU A 181 -19.81 -3.38 -18.84
N LEU A 182 -19.52 -2.15 -18.41
CA LEU A 182 -19.24 -1.83 -17.01
C LEU A 182 -20.50 -1.86 -16.16
N ASP A 183 -20.51 -2.72 -15.14
CA ASP A 183 -21.56 -2.73 -14.13
C ASP A 183 -21.58 -1.41 -13.32
N ALA A 184 -22.68 -1.18 -12.60
CA ALA A 184 -22.86 0.06 -11.83
C ALA A 184 -21.77 0.27 -10.77
N ARG A 185 -21.29 -0.81 -10.14
CA ARG A 185 -20.29 -0.77 -9.06
C ARG A 185 -18.92 -0.34 -9.61
N CYS A 186 -18.47 -1.00 -10.67
CA CYS A 186 -17.23 -0.71 -11.37
C CYS A 186 -17.23 0.70 -11.97
N ARG A 187 -18.39 1.16 -12.44
CA ARG A 187 -18.58 2.53 -12.93
C ARG A 187 -18.39 3.57 -11.83
N VAL A 188 -18.95 3.34 -10.64
CA VAL A 188 -18.76 4.22 -9.48
C VAL A 188 -17.29 4.25 -9.06
N ILE A 189 -16.64 3.10 -8.91
CA ILE A 189 -15.21 3.03 -8.55
C ILE A 189 -14.37 3.86 -9.53
N THR A 190 -14.53 3.59 -10.82
CA THR A 190 -13.74 4.25 -11.86
C THR A 190 -14.02 5.76 -11.88
N ALA A 191 -15.28 6.17 -11.73
CA ALA A 191 -15.66 7.59 -11.66
C ALA A 191 -15.05 8.30 -10.45
N VAL A 192 -15.09 7.69 -9.27
CA VAL A 192 -14.52 8.25 -8.03
C VAL A 192 -13.03 8.51 -8.21
N PHE A 193 -12.27 7.54 -8.73
CA PHE A 193 -10.83 7.71 -8.94
C PHE A 193 -10.51 8.74 -10.03
N LEU A 194 -11.27 8.77 -11.13
CA LEU A 194 -11.10 9.79 -12.18
C LEU A 194 -11.42 11.20 -11.67
N GLY A 195 -12.47 11.35 -10.88
CA GLY A 195 -12.86 12.62 -10.25
C GLY A 195 -11.87 13.06 -9.17
N ALA A 196 -11.43 12.15 -8.30
CA ALA A 196 -10.42 12.45 -7.30
C ALA A 196 -9.10 12.89 -7.95
N ARG A 197 -8.74 12.31 -9.10
CA ARG A 197 -7.52 12.69 -9.82
C ARG A 197 -7.60 14.11 -10.36
N SER A 198 -8.74 14.53 -10.91
CA SER A 198 -8.87 15.89 -11.46
C SER A 198 -8.64 16.96 -10.38
N VAL A 199 -9.04 16.68 -9.15
CA VAL A 199 -8.75 17.54 -7.99
C VAL A 199 -7.29 17.38 -7.53
N ALA A 200 -6.82 16.15 -7.33
CA ALA A 200 -5.49 15.88 -6.78
C ALA A 200 -4.34 16.47 -7.62
N THR A 201 -4.47 16.46 -8.95
CA THR A 201 -3.46 17.05 -9.86
C THR A 201 -3.25 18.56 -9.66
N SER A 202 -4.15 19.25 -8.96
CA SER A 202 -3.98 20.67 -8.60
C SER A 202 -3.16 20.91 -7.33
N ILE A 203 -2.97 19.88 -6.50
CA ILE A 203 -2.34 19.98 -5.17
C ILE A 203 -1.15 19.05 -4.95
N ALA A 204 -0.96 18.05 -5.81
CA ALA A 204 0.14 17.10 -5.73
C ALA A 204 0.51 16.55 -7.10
N GLU A 205 1.78 16.14 -7.24
CA GLU A 205 2.25 15.39 -8.38
C GLU A 205 1.96 13.89 -8.21
N HIS A 206 1.82 13.19 -9.34
CA HIS A 206 1.79 11.74 -9.35
C HIS A 206 3.16 11.16 -8.97
N PRO A 207 3.23 9.94 -8.41
CA PRO A 207 2.10 9.18 -7.86
C PRO A 207 1.56 9.74 -6.53
N PHE A 208 0.26 9.59 -6.27
CA PHE A 208 -0.45 10.23 -5.15
C PHE A 208 -0.31 9.49 -3.80
N TRP A 209 0.91 9.11 -3.49
CA TRP A 209 1.28 8.40 -2.29
C TRP A 209 0.89 9.11 -0.98
N ARG A 210 1.00 10.44 -0.96
CA ARG A 210 0.74 11.28 0.22
C ARG A 210 -0.73 11.66 0.38
N LEU A 211 -1.56 11.37 -0.61
CA LEU A 211 -2.99 11.62 -0.55
C LEU A 211 -3.71 10.36 -0.09
N PRO A 212 -4.82 10.51 0.68
CA PRO A 212 -5.66 9.36 1.01
C PRO A 212 -6.16 8.69 -0.27
N LEU A 213 -6.43 7.39 -0.19
CA LEU A 213 -7.15 6.72 -1.27
C LEU A 213 -8.54 7.35 -1.38
N PRO A 214 -9.05 7.58 -2.61
CA PRO A 214 -10.43 8.00 -2.80
C PRO A 214 -11.39 7.01 -2.14
N ASP A 215 -12.33 7.55 -1.36
CA ASP A 215 -13.30 6.71 -0.66
C ASP A 215 -14.37 6.22 -1.61
N VAL A 216 -14.63 4.91 -1.59
CA VAL A 216 -15.66 4.27 -2.41
C VAL A 216 -16.66 3.62 -1.46
N ASP A 217 -17.57 4.43 -0.96
CA ASP A 217 -18.68 3.94 -0.15
C ASP A 217 -19.69 3.22 -1.02
N PHE A 218 -19.89 1.93 -0.71
CA PHE A 218 -21.06 1.20 -1.20
C PHE A 218 -22.05 1.08 -0.04
N PRO A 219 -23.34 1.39 -0.27
CA PRO A 219 -24.36 1.06 0.72
C PRO A 219 -24.28 -0.45 0.99
N ARG A 220 -24.14 -0.83 2.27
CA ARG A 220 -24.21 -2.24 2.67
C ARG A 220 -25.60 -2.74 2.31
N GLN A 221 -25.66 -3.73 1.41
CA GLN A 221 -26.90 -4.45 1.09
C GLN A 221 -27.27 -5.40 2.22
#